data_AF-A0A8H7QEA9-F1
#
_entry.id   AF-A0A8H7QEA9-F1
#
_cell.length_a   1.000
_cell.length_b   1.000
_cell.length_c   1.000
_cell.angle_alpha   90.00
_cell.angle_beta   90.00
_cell.angle_gamma   90.00
#
_symmetry.space_group_name_H-M   'P 1'
#
loop_
_entity.id
_entity.type
_entity.pdbx_description
1 polymer ?
#
loop_
_entity_poly.entity_id
_entity_poly.type
_entity_poly.pdbx_seq_one_letter_code
_entity_poly.pdbx_strand_id
1 'polypeptide(L)'
;MTFIVKVTTVQLLINHVVAWGKSEELELFTLQQKTITLITIATMWRPRSDIGNLQWRYVEFVRNDGNTEPIGVTLKVRQPKEIKPKASKLGALQDKTKCPVHTLWVFCQATLEGRKYLTQDHKLFLKGLQGDSETEWESVATGTIASWLKKIMDSAGIDTEKYTVHSIRAAASIKAVDLGMSFETVKDHANWSQNSSTFENYYYRPRDQHARGREITKKLFGDVTENRTTSGVGVEPTKIVIGTTDNSTVGETETTDVVDTHPWLPQWLYVPSLLSTSRKKI
;
A
#
# COMPACT_ATOMS: atom_id res chain seq x y z
N MET A 1 -12.25 0.99 -12.77
CA MET A 1 -11.23 2.04 -13.03
C MET A 1 -10.44 2.47 -11.79
N THR A 2 -11.06 2.56 -10.61
CA THR A 2 -10.42 3.01 -9.34
C THR A 2 -9.24 2.16 -8.84
N PHE A 3 -9.18 0.86 -9.18
CA PHE A 3 -8.15 -0.06 -8.69
C PHE A 3 -6.88 -0.09 -9.55
N ILE A 4 -7.00 0.19 -10.85
CA ILE A 4 -5.86 0.26 -11.78
C ILE A 4 -4.89 1.36 -11.31
N VAL A 5 -5.43 2.46 -10.79
CA VAL A 5 -4.66 3.63 -10.31
C VAL A 5 -3.77 3.31 -9.10
N LYS A 6 -4.15 2.39 -8.20
CA LYS A 6 -3.40 2.13 -6.95
C LYS A 6 -2.04 1.46 -7.17
N VAL A 7 -1.89 0.58 -8.16
CA VAL A 7 -0.60 -0.10 -8.43
C VAL A 7 0.29 0.75 -9.33
N THR A 8 -0.28 1.49 -10.28
CA THR A 8 0.45 2.50 -11.04
C THR A 8 0.98 3.63 -10.15
N THR A 9 0.34 3.91 -9.02
CA THR A 9 0.77 4.97 -8.06
C THR A 9 2.24 4.82 -7.65
N VAL A 10 2.71 3.61 -7.31
CA VAL A 10 4.12 3.43 -6.88
C VAL A 10 5.09 3.56 -8.04
N GLN A 11 4.73 3.05 -9.22
CA GLN A 11 5.58 3.22 -10.40
C GLN A 11 5.68 4.68 -10.83
N LEU A 12 4.57 5.44 -10.76
CA LEU A 12 4.54 6.88 -11.01
C LEU A 12 5.47 7.62 -10.05
N LEU A 13 5.40 7.33 -8.74
CA LEU A 13 6.30 7.91 -7.74
C LEU A 13 7.77 7.58 -8.01
N ILE A 14 8.09 6.32 -8.27
CA ILE A 14 9.46 5.89 -8.57
C ILE A 14 9.96 6.63 -9.81
N ASN A 15 9.20 6.61 -10.91
CA ASN A 15 9.59 7.27 -12.15
C ASN A 15 9.79 8.78 -11.95
N HIS A 16 8.90 9.42 -11.18
CA HIS A 16 8.99 10.85 -10.88
C HIS A 16 10.29 11.21 -10.16
N VAL A 17 10.65 10.49 -9.08
CA VAL A 17 11.89 10.80 -8.33
C VAL A 17 13.16 10.29 -9.02
N VAL A 18 13.06 9.28 -9.89
CA VAL A 18 14.16 8.84 -10.76
C VAL A 18 14.47 9.92 -11.80
N ALA A 19 13.44 10.57 -12.37
CA ALA A 19 13.59 11.65 -13.35
C ALA A 19 14.33 12.88 -12.81
N TRP A 20 14.45 13.05 -11.49
CA TRP A 20 15.25 14.14 -10.90
C TRP A 20 16.76 13.99 -11.14
N GLY A 21 17.25 12.82 -11.54
CA GLY A 21 18.67 12.59 -11.85
C GLY A 21 19.43 11.78 -10.79
N LYS A 22 20.76 11.79 -10.89
CA LYS A 22 21.62 11.00 -9.98
C LYS A 22 21.67 11.62 -8.59
N SER A 23 21.74 10.80 -7.55
CA SER A 23 21.68 11.26 -6.16
C SER A 23 22.80 12.23 -5.79
N GLU A 24 23.98 12.04 -6.38
CA GLU A 24 25.19 12.83 -6.17
C GLU A 24 25.12 14.22 -6.79
N GLU A 25 24.22 14.41 -7.75
CA GLU A 25 24.06 15.67 -8.51
C GLU A 25 22.89 16.51 -7.97
N LEU A 26 22.13 15.99 -7.01
CA LEU A 26 20.96 16.67 -6.44
C LEU A 26 21.36 17.65 -5.33
N GLU A 27 20.69 18.80 -5.33
CA GLU A 27 20.68 19.70 -4.16
C GLU A 27 20.13 18.96 -2.93
N LEU A 28 20.65 19.31 -1.75
CA LEU A 28 20.50 18.54 -0.51
C LEU A 28 19.04 18.33 -0.10
N PHE A 29 18.18 19.33 -0.23
CA PHE A 29 16.76 19.21 0.04
C PHE A 29 16.05 18.29 -0.96
N THR A 30 16.40 18.37 -2.25
CA THR A 30 15.87 17.47 -3.29
C THR A 30 16.34 16.03 -3.09
N LEU A 31 17.62 15.83 -2.73
CA LEU A 31 18.19 14.54 -2.36
C LEU A 31 17.47 13.93 -1.15
N GLN A 32 17.18 14.74 -0.14
CA GLN A 32 16.37 14.31 1.01
C GLN A 32 14.98 13.85 0.58
N GLN A 33 14.28 14.61 -0.26
CA GLN A 33 12.96 14.24 -0.76
C GLN A 33 12.98 12.92 -1.54
N LYS A 34 14.02 12.71 -2.36
CA LYS A 34 14.24 11.45 -3.09
C LYS A 34 14.45 10.29 -2.13
N THR A 35 15.30 10.50 -1.12
CA THR A 35 15.59 9.51 -0.06
C THR A 35 14.33 9.12 0.70
N ILE A 36 13.54 10.11 1.16
CA ILE A 36 12.28 9.88 1.88
C ILE A 36 11.34 9.01 1.03
N THR A 37 11.19 9.35 -0.25
CA THR A 37 10.27 8.65 -1.15
C THR A 37 10.71 7.20 -1.38
N LEU A 38 11.97 6.98 -1.75
CA LEU A 38 12.50 5.65 -2.03
C LEU A 38 12.50 4.76 -0.79
N ILE A 39 12.91 5.26 0.38
CA ILE A 39 12.90 4.49 1.62
C ILE A 39 11.46 4.18 2.07
N THR A 40 10.52 5.12 1.94
CA THR A 40 9.10 4.88 2.26
C THR A 40 8.53 3.74 1.42
N ILE A 41 8.83 3.71 0.12
CA ILE A 41 8.39 2.65 -0.79
C ILE A 41 9.09 1.33 -0.45
N ALA A 42 10.42 1.34 -0.34
CA ALA A 42 11.23 0.14 -0.18
C ALA A 42 10.97 -0.58 1.14
N THR A 43 10.82 0.14 2.25
CA THR A 43 10.49 -0.43 3.57
C THR A 43 8.99 -0.72 3.73
N MET A 44 8.17 -0.15 2.85
CA MET A 44 6.72 -0.05 2.99
C MET A 44 6.31 0.66 4.30
N TRP A 45 7.18 1.36 5.02
CA TRP A 45 6.89 1.95 6.33
C TRP A 45 5.94 3.14 6.29
N ARG A 46 5.30 3.45 7.43
CA ARG A 46 4.37 4.58 7.53
C ARG A 46 5.14 5.91 7.47
N PRO A 47 4.76 6.85 6.59
CA PRO A 47 5.44 8.14 6.45
C PRO A 47 5.64 8.92 7.76
N ARG A 48 4.61 8.96 8.62
CA ARG A 48 4.66 9.76 9.85
C ARG A 48 5.35 9.04 11.00
N SER A 49 4.83 7.88 11.40
CA SER A 49 5.22 7.22 12.65
C SER A 49 6.54 6.46 12.55
N ASP A 50 6.88 5.99 11.35
CA ASP A 50 8.04 5.12 11.13
C ASP A 50 9.14 5.95 10.46
N ILE A 51 8.89 6.47 9.26
CA ILE A 51 9.87 7.27 8.49
C ILE A 51 10.17 8.60 9.19
N GLY A 52 9.15 9.35 9.61
CA GLY A 52 9.32 10.64 10.28
C GLY A 52 9.89 10.58 11.70
N ASN A 53 10.06 9.39 12.28
CA ASN A 53 10.71 9.20 13.59
C ASN A 53 12.01 8.40 13.49
N LEU A 54 12.42 8.01 12.28
CA LEU A 54 13.69 7.33 12.07
C LEU A 54 14.82 8.24 12.52
N GLN A 55 15.63 7.76 13.47
CA GLN A 55 16.79 8.50 13.97
C GLN A 55 18.04 8.14 13.18
N TRP A 56 18.94 9.11 13.07
CA TRP A 56 20.22 8.94 12.40
C TRP A 56 21.03 7.75 12.95
N ARG A 57 21.12 7.65 14.29
CA ARG A 57 21.87 6.61 15.01
C ARG A 57 21.39 5.17 14.75
N TYR A 58 20.24 4.98 14.12
CA TYR A 58 19.65 3.67 13.82
C TYR A 58 19.69 3.31 12.33
N VAL A 59 20.53 4.01 11.56
CA VAL A 59 20.87 3.67 10.18
C VAL A 59 22.21 2.94 10.17
N GLU A 60 22.18 1.64 9.91
CA GLU A 60 23.35 0.77 9.93
C GLU A 60 23.65 0.24 8.52
N PHE A 61 24.64 0.82 7.85
CA PHE A 61 25.06 0.35 6.52
C PHE A 61 25.86 -0.95 6.61
N VAL A 62 25.57 -1.88 5.70
CA VAL A 62 26.30 -3.13 5.52
C VAL A 62 27.26 -2.97 4.35
N ARG A 63 28.53 -3.33 4.56
CA ARG A 63 29.61 -3.23 3.57
C ARG A 63 30.33 -4.57 3.45
N ASN A 64 30.87 -4.84 2.26
CA ASN A 64 31.86 -5.91 2.09
C ASN A 64 33.26 -5.34 2.27
N ASP A 65 34.19 -6.18 2.72
CA ASP A 65 35.59 -5.82 2.86
C ASP A 65 36.14 -5.28 1.53
N GLY A 66 36.69 -4.08 1.57
CA GLY A 66 37.29 -3.41 0.41
C GLY A 66 36.36 -2.53 -0.43
N ASN A 67 35.04 -2.48 -0.15
CA ASN A 67 34.14 -1.58 -0.88
C ASN A 67 33.74 -0.34 -0.06
N THR A 68 33.90 0.84 -0.64
CA THR A 68 33.52 2.11 0.00
C THR A 68 32.00 2.28 0.05
N GLU A 69 31.30 1.77 -0.96
CA GLU A 69 29.84 1.83 -1.04
C GLU A 69 29.16 0.67 -0.31
N PRO A 70 28.00 0.92 0.33
CA PRO A 70 27.27 -0.11 1.04
C PRO A 70 26.52 -1.07 0.11
N ILE A 71 26.57 -2.36 0.45
CA ILE A 71 25.79 -3.42 -0.21
C ILE A 71 24.38 -3.55 0.36
N GLY A 72 24.10 -2.88 1.48
CA GLY A 72 22.79 -2.88 2.12
C GLY A 72 22.71 -1.91 3.29
N VAL A 73 21.53 -1.82 3.89
CA VAL A 73 21.28 -1.04 5.10
C VAL A 73 20.26 -1.72 5.99
N THR A 74 20.48 -1.68 7.29
CA THR A 74 19.50 -2.01 8.31
C THR A 74 18.98 -0.72 8.93
N LEU A 75 17.67 -0.51 8.85
CA LEU A 75 16.98 0.62 9.48
C LEU A 75 16.23 0.10 10.70
N LYS A 76 16.32 0.79 11.84
CA LYS A 76 15.57 0.44 13.05
C LYS A 76 14.74 1.60 13.55
N VAL A 77 13.49 1.33 13.93
CA VAL A 77 12.61 2.30 14.58
C VAL A 77 12.06 1.69 15.86
N ARG A 78 12.25 2.40 16.98
CA ARG A 78 11.60 2.09 18.25
C ARG A 78 10.28 2.84 18.31
N GLN A 79 9.18 2.14 18.49
CA GLN A 79 7.89 2.77 18.78
C GLN A 79 7.57 2.58 20.26
N PRO A 80 7.18 3.65 21.00
CA PRO A 80 6.85 3.53 22.42
C PRO A 80 5.75 2.49 22.72
N LYS A 81 4.90 2.18 21.73
CA LYS A 81 3.76 1.26 21.86
C LYS A 81 4.07 -0.17 21.41
N GLU A 82 5.28 -0.46 20.95
CA GLU A 82 5.65 -1.78 20.45
C GLU A 82 6.84 -2.35 21.23
N ILE A 83 6.68 -3.58 21.73
CA ILE A 83 7.68 -4.24 22.60
C ILE A 83 9.00 -4.51 21.85
N LYS A 84 8.92 -4.77 20.54
CA LYS A 84 10.09 -5.03 19.68
C LYS A 84 10.29 -3.87 18.70
N PRO A 85 11.53 -3.39 18.50
CA PRO A 85 11.82 -2.42 17.45
C PRO A 85 11.49 -3.00 16.07
N LYS A 86 10.91 -2.17 15.19
CA LYS A 86 10.79 -2.52 13.77
C LYS A 86 12.15 -2.43 13.12
N ALA A 87 12.47 -3.39 12.27
CA ALA A 87 13.70 -3.39 11.51
C ALA A 87 13.42 -3.74 10.05
N SER A 88 13.95 -2.93 9.13
CA SER A 88 13.92 -3.22 7.70
C SER A 88 15.35 -3.39 7.20
N LYS A 89 15.60 -4.47 6.47
CA LYS A 89 16.89 -4.79 5.86
C LYS A 89 16.75 -4.66 4.35
N LEU A 90 17.46 -3.71 3.76
CA LEU A 90 17.42 -3.45 2.32
C LEU A 90 18.77 -3.79 1.69
N GLY A 91 18.75 -4.52 0.59
CA GLY A 91 19.91 -4.72 -0.28
C GLY A 91 20.05 -3.60 -1.30
N ALA A 92 21.29 -3.24 -1.64
CA ALA A 92 21.57 -2.27 -2.69
C ALA A 92 21.14 -2.82 -4.06
N LEU A 93 20.53 -1.96 -4.88
CA LEU A 93 20.20 -2.25 -6.27
C LEU A 93 21.38 -1.86 -7.18
N GLN A 94 21.54 -2.58 -8.28
CA GLN A 94 22.57 -2.28 -9.29
C GLN A 94 22.37 -0.88 -9.91
N ASP A 95 21.12 -0.53 -10.20
CA ASP A 95 20.77 0.78 -10.74
C ASP A 95 20.69 1.82 -9.61
N LYS A 96 21.77 2.60 -9.47
CA LYS A 96 21.93 3.64 -8.45
C LYS A 96 20.86 4.73 -8.50
N THR A 97 20.29 5.02 -9.68
CA THR A 97 19.32 6.12 -9.85
C THR A 97 18.01 5.89 -9.11
N LYS A 98 17.66 4.61 -8.89
CA LYS A 98 16.47 4.15 -8.18
C LYS A 98 16.78 3.36 -6.91
N CYS A 99 18.05 3.32 -6.49
CA CYS A 99 18.51 2.49 -5.38
C CYS A 99 18.26 3.20 -4.03
N PRO A 100 17.35 2.72 -3.18
CA PRO A 100 17.08 3.34 -1.88
C PRO A 100 18.31 3.35 -0.98
N VAL A 101 19.13 2.29 -1.01
CA VAL A 101 20.35 2.17 -0.19
C VAL A 101 21.39 3.20 -0.61
N HIS A 102 21.63 3.32 -1.92
CA HIS A 102 22.60 4.26 -2.48
C HIS A 102 22.17 5.71 -2.21
N THR A 103 20.93 6.07 -2.54
CA THR A 103 20.42 7.42 -2.30
C THR A 103 20.48 7.80 -0.82
N LEU A 104 20.11 6.89 0.09
CA LEU A 104 20.23 7.12 1.52
C LEU A 104 21.69 7.30 1.94
N TRP A 105 22.61 6.48 1.43
CA TRP A 105 24.04 6.62 1.72
C TRP A 105 24.58 7.98 1.26
N VAL A 106 24.28 8.41 0.04
CA VAL A 106 24.70 9.72 -0.48
C VAL A 106 24.15 10.85 0.40
N PHE A 107 22.86 10.79 0.79
CA PHE A 107 22.27 11.76 1.72
C PHE A 107 22.95 11.78 3.09
N CYS A 108 23.26 10.59 3.62
CA CYS A 108 23.98 10.46 4.88
C CYS A 108 25.37 11.08 4.80
N GLN A 109 26.13 10.83 3.74
CA GLN A 109 27.46 11.42 3.55
C GLN A 109 27.38 12.93 3.39
N ALA A 110 26.44 13.44 2.59
CA ALA A 110 26.27 14.87 2.32
C ALA A 110 25.84 15.67 3.56
N THR A 111 25.22 15.02 4.56
CA THR A 111 24.78 15.66 5.81
C THR A 111 25.70 15.38 6.99
N LEU A 112 26.83 14.69 6.80
CA LEU A 112 27.65 14.19 7.91
C LEU A 112 28.24 15.31 8.77
N GLU A 113 28.75 16.37 8.14
CA GLU A 113 29.40 17.49 8.83
C GLU A 113 28.40 18.27 9.67
N GLY A 114 27.28 18.71 9.07
CA GLY A 114 26.26 19.47 9.79
C GLY A 114 25.58 18.72 10.94
N ARG A 115 25.59 17.38 10.93
CA ARG A 115 25.07 16.57 12.04
C ARG A 115 25.86 16.71 13.34
N LYS A 116 27.09 17.25 13.30
CA LYS A 116 27.89 17.54 14.50
C LYS A 116 27.25 18.61 15.38
N TYR A 117 26.40 19.48 14.81
CA TYR A 117 25.69 20.53 15.52
C TYR A 117 24.34 20.08 16.10
N LEU A 118 23.92 18.85 15.82
CA LEU A 118 22.62 18.31 16.25
C LEU A 118 22.74 17.50 17.55
N THR A 119 21.62 17.37 18.26
CA THR A 119 21.54 16.48 19.43
C THR A 119 21.78 15.02 19.05
N GLN A 120 22.25 14.19 19.99
CA GLN A 120 22.56 12.78 19.70
C GLN A 120 21.34 12.01 19.15
N ASP A 121 20.12 12.36 19.57
CA ASP A 121 18.85 11.70 19.22
C ASP A 121 18.12 12.32 18.02
N HIS A 122 18.82 13.18 17.28
CA HIS A 122 18.26 13.81 16.09
C HIS A 122 17.75 12.79 15.05
N LYS A 123 16.73 13.23 14.32
CA LYS A 123 16.09 12.45 13.27
C LYS A 123 17.00 12.36 12.04
N LEU A 124 16.75 11.34 11.23
CA LEU A 124 17.45 11.17 9.96
C LEU A 124 17.21 12.36 9.04
N PHE A 125 15.98 12.86 8.94
CA PHE A 125 15.62 13.94 8.03
C PHE A 125 15.59 15.31 8.74
N LEU A 126 16.05 16.34 8.02
CA LEU A 126 16.40 17.65 8.54
C LEU A 126 15.60 18.78 7.85
N LYS A 127 15.30 19.84 8.60
CA LYS A 127 14.82 21.13 8.08
C LYS A 127 15.99 22.12 8.11
N GLY A 128 15.88 23.22 7.35
CA GLY A 128 16.94 24.22 7.26
C GLY A 128 18.04 23.89 6.24
N LEU A 129 17.90 22.81 5.46
CA LEU A 129 18.92 22.37 4.49
C LEU A 129 19.20 23.38 3.36
N GLN A 130 18.31 24.35 3.14
CA GLN A 130 18.44 25.39 2.13
C GLN A 130 19.02 26.70 2.69
N GLY A 131 19.29 26.75 4.01
CA GLY A 131 19.90 27.90 4.65
C GLY A 131 21.42 27.95 4.41
N ASP A 132 22.03 29.07 4.77
CA ASP A 132 23.45 29.34 4.52
C ASP A 132 24.40 28.60 5.48
N SER A 133 23.88 28.06 6.59
CA SER A 133 24.68 27.41 7.64
C SER A 133 24.08 26.09 8.13
N GLU A 134 24.94 25.10 8.30
CA GLU A 134 24.60 23.80 8.86
C GLU A 134 24.18 23.86 10.34
N THR A 135 24.56 24.94 11.04
CA THR A 135 24.20 25.16 12.45
C THR A 135 22.72 25.45 12.66
N GLU A 136 22.00 25.82 11.60
CA GLU A 136 20.56 26.09 11.62
C GLU A 136 19.72 24.84 11.33
N TRP A 137 20.39 23.71 11.05
CA TRP A 137 19.68 22.47 10.76
C TRP A 137 19.01 21.92 12.02
N GLU A 138 17.85 21.31 11.83
CA GLU A 138 17.08 20.72 12.92
C GLU A 138 16.31 19.48 12.45
N SER A 139 15.89 18.65 13.40
CA SER A 139 15.06 17.48 13.11
C SER A 139 13.68 17.84 12.54
N VAL A 140 13.26 17.14 11.48
CA VAL A 140 11.96 17.38 10.85
C VAL A 140 10.78 16.86 11.70
N ALA A 141 9.70 17.65 11.77
CA ALA A 141 8.44 17.19 12.34
C ALA A 141 7.80 16.09 11.46
N THR A 142 7.22 15.06 12.08
CA THR A 142 6.63 13.90 11.34
C THR A 142 5.56 14.33 10.33
N GLY A 143 4.78 15.38 10.64
CA GLY A 143 3.78 15.95 9.75
C GLY A 143 4.39 16.58 8.49
N THR A 144 5.57 17.18 8.60
CA THR A 144 6.28 17.80 7.47
C THR A 144 6.74 16.75 6.46
N ILE A 145 7.24 15.59 6.91
CA ILE A 145 7.56 14.45 6.02
C ILE A 145 6.33 14.02 5.21
N ALA A 146 5.17 13.89 5.86
CA ALA A 146 3.93 13.57 5.19
C ALA A 146 3.48 14.68 4.22
N SER A 147 3.68 15.96 4.57
CA SER A 147 3.38 17.08 3.68
C SER A 147 4.26 17.06 2.42
N TRP A 148 5.57 16.84 2.56
CA TRP A 148 6.47 16.70 1.42
C TRP A 148 6.10 15.51 0.53
N LEU A 149 5.83 14.34 1.11
CA LEU A 149 5.36 13.20 0.34
C LEU A 149 4.03 13.46 -0.38
N LYS A 150 3.07 14.17 0.24
CA LYS A 150 1.81 14.55 -0.43
C LYS A 150 2.11 15.43 -1.66
N LYS A 151 3.00 16.43 -1.51
CA LYS A 151 3.41 17.29 -2.64
C LYS A 151 4.10 16.51 -3.76
N ILE A 152 4.94 15.52 -3.42
CA ILE A 152 5.62 14.66 -4.41
C ILE A 152 4.60 13.76 -5.12
N MET A 153 3.61 13.22 -4.41
CA MET A 153 2.51 12.45 -5.01
C MET A 153 1.74 13.30 -6.02
N ASP A 154 1.35 14.51 -5.63
CA ASP A 154 0.63 15.45 -6.48
C ASP A 154 1.45 15.78 -7.75
N SER A 155 2.73 16.09 -7.57
CA SER A 155 3.68 16.36 -8.66
C SER A 155 3.91 15.17 -9.59
N ALA A 156 3.71 13.94 -9.10
CA ALA A 156 3.77 12.71 -9.87
C ALA A 156 2.44 12.39 -10.61
N GLY A 157 1.44 13.28 -10.53
CA GLY A 157 0.13 13.12 -11.15
C GLY A 157 -0.81 12.19 -10.39
N ILE A 158 -0.57 11.96 -9.09
CA ILE A 158 -1.44 11.16 -8.23
C ILE A 158 -2.45 12.09 -7.57
N ASP A 159 -3.73 11.82 -7.77
CA ASP A 159 -4.82 12.52 -7.10
C ASP A 159 -4.72 12.37 -5.57
N THR A 160 -4.28 13.45 -4.90
CA THR A 160 -4.04 13.45 -3.45
C THR A 160 -5.28 13.75 -2.60
N GLU A 161 -6.41 14.07 -3.24
CA GLU A 161 -7.72 14.12 -2.59
C GLU A 161 -8.29 12.70 -2.43
N LYS A 162 -8.01 11.84 -3.40
CA LYS A 162 -8.39 10.42 -3.34
C LYS A 162 -7.38 9.52 -2.62
N TYR A 163 -6.09 9.81 -2.75
CA TYR A 163 -5.01 8.98 -2.21
C TYR A 163 -4.15 9.76 -1.22
N THR A 164 -4.16 9.33 0.04
CA THR A 164 -3.29 9.90 1.06
C THR A 164 -1.89 9.28 1.00
N VAL A 165 -0.92 9.91 1.65
CA VAL A 165 0.45 9.36 1.77
C VAL A 165 0.51 7.97 2.42
N HIS A 166 -0.51 7.59 3.19
CA HIS A 166 -0.62 6.25 3.77
C HIS A 166 -0.87 5.17 2.70
N SER A 167 -1.33 5.55 1.51
CA SER A 167 -1.54 4.63 0.38
C SER A 167 -0.25 4.06 -0.19
N ILE A 168 0.91 4.73 -0.02
CA ILE A 168 2.21 4.29 -0.54
C ILE A 168 2.55 2.88 -0.04
N ARG A 169 2.38 2.63 1.26
CA ARG A 169 2.60 1.31 1.89
C ARG A 169 1.75 0.21 1.24
N ALA A 170 0.46 0.51 1.02
CA ALA A 170 -0.47 -0.44 0.42
C ALA A 170 -0.11 -0.71 -1.05
N ALA A 171 0.17 0.34 -1.81
CA ALA A 171 0.52 0.24 -3.21
C ALA A 171 1.84 -0.52 -3.43
N ALA A 172 2.85 -0.30 -2.56
CA ALA A 172 4.14 -0.97 -2.64
C ALA A 172 4.02 -2.47 -2.35
N SER A 173 3.25 -2.83 -1.32
CA SER A 173 2.99 -4.22 -0.96
C SER A 173 2.15 -4.95 -2.01
N ILE A 174 1.10 -4.32 -2.57
CA ILE A 174 0.36 -4.91 -3.70
C ILE A 174 1.28 -5.13 -4.89
N LYS A 175 2.12 -4.15 -5.24
CA LYS A 175 3.06 -4.27 -6.36
C LYS A 175 4.02 -5.44 -6.17
N ALA A 176 4.51 -5.67 -4.95
CA ALA A 176 5.36 -6.83 -4.64
C ALA A 176 4.62 -8.16 -4.85
N VAL A 177 3.39 -8.29 -4.37
CA VAL A 177 2.56 -9.49 -4.58
C VAL A 177 2.23 -9.69 -6.06
N ASP A 178 1.90 -8.61 -6.79
CA ASP A 178 1.65 -8.65 -8.23
C ASP A 178 2.89 -9.09 -9.04
N LEU A 179 4.10 -8.95 -8.46
CA LEU A 179 5.37 -9.45 -9.01
C LEU A 179 5.73 -10.86 -8.53
N GLY A 180 4.81 -11.56 -7.83
CA GLY A 180 4.97 -12.96 -7.44
C GLY A 180 5.52 -13.20 -6.04
N MET A 181 5.73 -12.16 -5.23
CA MET A 181 6.12 -12.35 -3.82
C MET A 181 4.95 -12.90 -3.01
N SER A 182 5.22 -13.84 -2.10
CA SER A 182 4.18 -14.38 -1.22
C SER A 182 3.70 -13.35 -0.20
N PHE A 183 2.48 -13.55 0.32
CA PHE A 183 1.91 -12.71 1.36
C PHE A 183 2.78 -12.73 2.61
N GLU A 184 3.33 -13.89 2.96
CA GLU A 184 4.17 -14.11 4.13
C GLU A 184 5.47 -13.30 4.01
N THR A 185 6.15 -13.38 2.87
CA THR A 185 7.38 -12.63 2.60
C THR A 185 7.14 -11.12 2.65
N VAL A 186 6.03 -10.63 2.06
CA VAL A 186 5.68 -9.20 2.09
C VAL A 186 5.35 -8.75 3.52
N LYS A 187 4.63 -9.56 4.29
CA LYS A 187 4.32 -9.28 5.69
C LYS A 187 5.58 -9.23 6.55
N ASP A 188 6.50 -10.18 6.40
CA ASP A 188 7.77 -10.19 7.12
C ASP A 188 8.60 -8.95 6.80
N HIS A 189 8.75 -8.64 5.50
CA HIS A 189 9.49 -7.47 5.02
C HIS A 189 8.94 -6.15 5.57
N ALA A 190 7.61 -6.02 5.62
CA ALA A 190 6.95 -4.83 6.10
C ALA A 190 6.84 -4.76 7.65
N ASN A 191 7.32 -5.78 8.37
CA ASN A 191 7.13 -5.96 9.81
C ASN A 191 5.64 -6.03 10.23
N TRP A 192 4.82 -6.76 9.47
CA TRP A 192 3.43 -7.06 9.81
C TRP A 192 3.29 -8.41 10.51
N SER A 193 2.25 -8.56 11.33
CA SER A 193 1.91 -9.85 11.93
C SER A 193 1.43 -10.83 10.86
N GLN A 194 2.01 -12.03 10.85
CA GLN A 194 1.59 -13.12 9.96
C GLN A 194 0.12 -13.51 10.18
N ASN A 195 -0.31 -13.49 11.44
CA ASN A 195 -1.66 -13.89 11.86
C ASN A 195 -2.71 -12.78 11.63
N SER A 196 -2.29 -11.59 11.21
CA SER A 196 -3.23 -10.49 10.97
C SER A 196 -3.77 -10.55 9.54
N SER A 197 -5.10 -10.52 9.39
CA SER A 197 -5.76 -10.34 8.11
C SER A 197 -5.74 -8.88 7.62
N THR A 198 -5.00 -7.98 8.31
CA THR A 198 -5.01 -6.55 8.00
C THR A 198 -4.48 -6.28 6.60
N PHE A 199 -3.46 -7.05 6.18
CA PHE A 199 -2.93 -6.94 4.84
C PHE A 199 -3.97 -7.32 3.80
N GLU A 200 -4.61 -8.47 3.97
CA GLU A 200 -5.63 -9.03 3.09
C GLU A 200 -6.88 -8.15 3.03
N ASN A 201 -7.34 -7.63 4.17
CA ASN A 201 -8.61 -6.90 4.27
C ASN A 201 -8.47 -5.43 3.85
N TYR A 202 -7.35 -4.77 4.19
CA TYR A 202 -7.22 -3.32 4.03
C TYR A 202 -6.22 -2.90 2.96
N TYR A 203 -5.15 -3.67 2.75
CA TYR A 203 -4.05 -3.27 1.86
C TYR A 203 -4.11 -3.99 0.52
N TYR A 204 -4.24 -5.32 0.50
CA TYR A 204 -4.32 -6.12 -0.71
C TYR A 204 -5.74 -6.10 -1.27
N ARG A 205 -5.89 -5.50 -2.45
CA ARG A 205 -7.16 -5.55 -3.21
C ARG A 205 -6.83 -6.02 -4.63
N PRO A 206 -6.94 -7.33 -4.91
CA PRO A 206 -6.51 -7.90 -6.18
C PRO A 206 -7.24 -7.25 -7.37
N ARG A 207 -6.52 -7.11 -8.48
CA ARG A 207 -7.06 -6.56 -9.73
C ARG A 207 -8.21 -7.42 -10.24
N ASP A 208 -9.19 -6.74 -10.86
CA ASP A 208 -10.30 -7.32 -11.61
C ASP A 208 -10.72 -8.69 -11.06
N GLN A 209 -11.34 -8.68 -9.88
CA GLN A 209 -11.84 -9.92 -9.26
C GLN A 209 -12.72 -10.71 -10.22
N HIS A 210 -13.38 -10.03 -11.15
CA HIS A 210 -14.13 -10.66 -12.23
C HIS A 210 -13.22 -11.31 -13.29
N ALA A 211 -12.06 -10.76 -13.65
CA ALA A 211 -11.07 -11.48 -14.48
C ALA A 211 -10.58 -12.76 -13.81
N ARG A 212 -10.20 -12.68 -12.53
CA ARG A 212 -9.81 -13.88 -11.77
C ARG A 212 -10.96 -14.88 -11.72
N GLY A 213 -12.18 -14.40 -11.46
CA GLY A 213 -13.40 -15.20 -11.52
C GLY A 213 -13.57 -15.86 -12.88
N ARG A 214 -13.44 -15.10 -13.98
CA ARG A 214 -13.54 -15.60 -15.36
C ARG A 214 -12.51 -16.70 -15.65
N GLU A 215 -11.26 -16.56 -15.21
CA GLU A 215 -10.25 -17.60 -15.39
C GLU A 215 -10.56 -18.86 -14.58
N ILE A 216 -11.03 -18.71 -13.34
CA ILE A 216 -11.46 -19.85 -12.51
C ILE A 216 -12.68 -20.53 -13.13
N THR A 217 -13.71 -19.77 -13.49
CA THR A 217 -14.91 -20.25 -14.18
C THR A 217 -14.53 -20.92 -15.50
N LYS A 218 -13.66 -20.34 -16.32
CA LYS A 218 -13.20 -20.96 -17.57
C LYS A 218 -12.50 -22.29 -17.33
N LYS A 219 -11.72 -22.43 -16.26
CA LYS A 219 -11.12 -23.73 -15.90
C LYS A 219 -12.14 -24.74 -15.37
N LEU A 220 -13.11 -24.30 -14.57
CA LEU A 220 -14.15 -25.17 -14.01
C LEU A 220 -15.15 -25.65 -15.06
N PHE A 221 -15.50 -24.78 -16.01
CA PHE A 221 -16.53 -25.03 -17.04
C PHE A 221 -15.95 -25.29 -18.43
N GLY A 222 -14.63 -25.17 -18.62
CA GLY A 222 -13.95 -25.30 -19.92
C GLY A 222 -13.85 -26.72 -20.45
N ASP A 223 -14.02 -27.73 -19.58
CA ASP A 223 -14.03 -29.16 -19.95
C ASP A 223 -15.45 -29.70 -20.20
N VAL A 224 -16.47 -28.84 -20.31
CA VAL A 224 -17.77 -29.26 -20.84
C VAL A 224 -17.68 -29.28 -22.37
N THR A 225 -16.84 -30.17 -22.91
CA THR A 225 -16.99 -30.57 -24.30
C THR A 225 -18.37 -31.19 -24.43
N GLU A 226 -19.24 -30.53 -25.18
CA GLU A 226 -20.50 -31.08 -25.63
C GLU A 226 -20.22 -32.40 -26.35
N ASN A 227 -20.27 -33.53 -25.64
CA ASN A 227 -20.65 -34.80 -26.24
C ASN A 227 -22.14 -34.75 -26.54
N ARG A 228 -22.54 -33.85 -27.45
CA ARG A 228 -23.78 -34.01 -28.20
C ARG A 228 -23.53 -35.11 -29.21
N THR A 229 -23.61 -36.36 -28.73
CA THR A 229 -23.90 -37.50 -29.58
C THR A 229 -25.29 -37.26 -30.16
N THR A 230 -25.34 -36.57 -31.30
CA THR A 230 -26.55 -36.47 -32.12
C THR A 230 -26.82 -37.85 -32.72
N SER A 231 -27.53 -38.69 -31.96
CA SER A 231 -28.27 -39.81 -32.53
C SER A 231 -29.45 -39.21 -33.28
N GLY A 232 -29.31 -39.08 -34.60
CA GLY A 232 -30.40 -38.70 -35.48
C GLY A 232 -31.48 -39.77 -35.47
N VAL A 233 -32.58 -39.51 -34.77
CA VAL A 233 -33.89 -40.11 -35.08
C VAL A 233 -34.87 -38.94 -35.14
N GLY A 234 -35.19 -38.54 -36.36
CA GLY A 234 -36.27 -37.60 -36.61
C GLY A 234 -37.60 -38.25 -36.25
N VAL A 235 -38.35 -37.60 -35.37
CA VAL A 235 -39.78 -37.86 -35.20
C VAL A 235 -40.48 -36.52 -35.37
N GLU A 236 -41.23 -36.43 -36.46
CA GLU A 236 -42.15 -35.34 -36.80
C GLU A 236 -43.13 -35.07 -35.64
N PRO A 237 -43.39 -33.81 -35.25
CA PRO A 237 -44.38 -33.51 -34.23
C PRO A 237 -45.79 -33.60 -34.83
N THR A 238 -46.57 -34.56 -34.35
CA THR A 238 -48.01 -34.65 -34.67
C THR A 238 -48.73 -33.43 -34.11
N LYS A 239 -49.20 -32.58 -35.01
CA LYS A 239 -50.02 -31.40 -34.76
C LYS A 239 -51.37 -31.83 -34.17
N ILE A 240 -51.57 -31.64 -32.86
CA ILE A 240 -52.89 -31.76 -32.24
C ILE A 240 -53.45 -30.34 -32.06
N VAL A 241 -54.38 -29.99 -32.95
CA VAL A 241 -55.29 -28.87 -32.78
C VAL A 241 -56.55 -29.42 -32.13
N ILE A 242 -56.84 -29.00 -30.91
CA ILE A 242 -58.18 -29.11 -30.30
C ILE A 242 -58.54 -27.73 -29.79
N GLY A 243 -59.53 -27.12 -30.44
CA GLY A 243 -60.26 -26.00 -29.88
C GLY A 243 -61.67 -26.46 -29.53
N THR A 244 -62.16 -26.11 -28.35
CA THR A 244 -63.36 -25.26 -28.16
C THR A 244 -63.64 -25.04 -26.67
N THR A 245 -64.05 -23.80 -26.40
CA THR A 245 -64.85 -23.25 -25.28
C THR A 245 -65.48 -24.23 -24.29
N ASP A 246 -65.29 -24.00 -22.98
CA ASP A 246 -66.29 -23.29 -22.17
C ASP A 246 -65.80 -22.92 -20.76
N ASN A 247 -66.46 -21.91 -20.20
CA ASN A 247 -66.12 -21.18 -18.99
C ASN A 247 -66.77 -21.82 -17.75
N SER A 248 -66.02 -22.05 -16.67
CA SER A 248 -66.61 -22.21 -15.33
C SER A 248 -65.63 -21.83 -14.22
N THR A 249 -65.99 -20.75 -13.56
CA THR A 249 -65.41 -20.14 -12.35
C THR A 249 -65.60 -21.03 -11.12
N VAL A 250 -64.51 -21.49 -10.50
CA VAL A 250 -64.34 -21.88 -9.07
C VAL A 250 -62.82 -21.82 -8.84
N GLY A 251 -62.20 -21.31 -7.79
CA GLY A 251 -62.57 -20.82 -6.47
C GLY A 251 -61.28 -20.94 -5.64
N GLU A 252 -60.77 -19.81 -5.18
CA GLU A 252 -59.78 -19.56 -4.10
C GLU A 252 -58.41 -20.29 -4.05
N THR A 253 -57.38 -19.43 -4.17
CA THR A 253 -56.15 -19.32 -3.35
C THR A 253 -55.63 -20.54 -2.61
N GLU A 254 -54.40 -20.97 -2.94
CA GLU A 254 -53.22 -20.94 -2.07
C GLU A 254 -51.94 -21.02 -2.92
N THR A 255 -50.92 -20.22 -2.56
CA THR A 255 -49.50 -20.61 -2.33
C THR A 255 -48.63 -19.36 -2.35
N THR A 256 -48.33 -18.84 -1.16
CA THR A 256 -47.17 -17.97 -0.94
C THR A 256 -45.98 -18.85 -0.60
N ASP A 257 -45.02 -18.99 -1.52
CA ASP A 257 -43.68 -19.46 -1.20
C ASP A 257 -42.88 -18.28 -0.64
N VAL A 258 -42.74 -18.27 0.69
CA VAL A 258 -41.88 -17.36 1.43
C VAL A 258 -40.47 -17.91 1.35
N VAL A 259 -39.63 -17.34 0.48
CA VAL A 259 -38.17 -17.48 0.60
C VAL A 259 -37.68 -16.29 1.40
N ASP A 260 -37.40 -16.54 2.68
CA ASP A 260 -36.74 -15.60 3.60
C ASP A 260 -35.35 -15.24 3.07
N THR A 261 -35.24 -14.11 2.38
CA THR A 261 -33.95 -13.46 2.15
C THR A 261 -33.52 -12.75 3.43
N HIS A 262 -32.64 -13.38 4.19
CA HIS A 262 -31.87 -12.76 5.27
C HIS A 262 -31.10 -11.52 4.76
N PRO A 263 -31.42 -10.29 5.19
CA PRO A 263 -30.60 -9.13 4.89
C PRO A 263 -29.59 -8.94 6.02
N TRP A 264 -28.34 -9.30 5.77
CA TRP A 264 -27.21 -8.85 6.58
C TRP A 264 -26.98 -7.36 6.30
N LEU A 265 -27.43 -6.49 7.21
CA LEU A 265 -27.01 -5.09 7.31
C LEU A 265 -26.11 -4.92 8.54
N PRO A 266 -24.86 -4.45 8.40
CA PRO A 266 -24.06 -4.01 9.54
C PRO A 266 -24.45 -2.59 9.94
N GLN A 267 -25.14 -2.49 11.08
CA GLN A 267 -25.51 -1.25 11.75
C GLN A 267 -24.28 -0.66 12.46
N TRP A 268 -23.92 0.58 12.11
CA TRP A 268 -22.99 1.39 12.90
C TRP A 268 -23.72 2.57 13.54
N LEU A 269 -23.21 2.91 14.74
CA LEU A 269 -23.38 4.15 15.54
C LEU A 269 -24.44 4.15 16.65
N TYR A 270 -24.03 3.72 17.85
CA TYR A 270 -24.32 4.45 19.08
C TYR A 270 -23.28 4.15 20.18
N VAL A 271 -22.53 5.17 20.61
CA VAL A 271 -21.75 5.15 21.86
C VAL A 271 -22.28 6.31 22.71
N PRO A 272 -22.85 6.07 23.90
CA PRO A 272 -23.31 7.16 24.74
C PRO A 272 -22.14 7.95 25.32
N SER A 273 -22.24 9.28 25.21
CA SER A 273 -21.47 10.25 25.98
C SER A 273 -21.86 10.17 27.46
N LEU A 274 -20.89 9.93 28.35
CA LEU A 274 -21.02 10.28 29.77
C LEU A 274 -20.20 11.53 30.05
N LEU A 275 -20.93 12.62 30.26
CA LEU A 275 -20.50 13.83 30.93
C LEU A 275 -20.20 13.50 32.40
N SER A 276 -19.04 13.94 32.88
CA SER A 276 -18.87 14.40 34.26
C SER A 276 -18.04 15.67 34.21
N THR A 277 -18.67 16.76 34.65
CA THR A 277 -18.19 18.13 34.57
C THR A 277 -17.63 18.55 35.93
N SER A 278 -16.55 19.35 35.87
CA SER A 278 -16.26 20.48 36.75
C SER A 278 -15.44 20.25 38.04
N ARG A 279 -14.27 20.90 38.10
CA ARG A 279 -13.99 22.14 38.88
C ARG A 279 -12.56 22.62 38.54
N LYS A 280 -12.43 23.76 37.85
CA LYS A 280 -12.17 25.14 38.35
C LYS A 280 -10.76 25.38 38.92
N LYS A 281 -10.09 26.34 38.26
CA LYS A 281 -8.91 27.10 38.69
C LYS A 281 -8.99 27.58 40.14
N ILE A 282 -7.87 27.48 40.85
CA ILE A 282 -7.09 28.62 41.36
C ILE A 282 -5.64 28.37 40.92
#